data_AF-A0A929GE66-F1
#
_entry.id   AF-A0A929GE66-F1
#
_cell.length_a   1.000
_cell.length_b   1.000
_cell.length_c   1.000
_cell.angle_alpha   90.00
_cell.angle_beta   90.00
_cell.angle_gamma   90.00
#
_symmetry.space_group_name_H-M   'P 1'
#
loop_
_entity.id
_entity.type
_entity.pdbx_description
1 polymer ?
#
loop_
_entity_poly.entity_id
_entity_poly.type
_entity_poly.pdbx_seq_one_letter_code
_entity_poly.pdbx_strand_id
1 'polypeptide(L)'
;MAGSNGCLNKGMKVLAIAVALIFIFVLPVTLLGRDLAKVIFSPVSISGILRSRLLESGFVKNIAAESFLSERWFNAMDIGGGELKPMFQYLSPAEREEILTDLMPPEWVDAQLDNVIHSFFTWIDSEQVEPRIAIDLVPLKEGFLKGGLQRTIDTLIDSWPSCTTDEIEIMREELMRTGEIPIEVCEPPEPYRSQVLDFAVDELGFLIRGQPDKIPLIDSLDASPAEVTEFKEQFQFLRSVMMWGWFLPASLLGVLMILVIRSMRDIGQWW
;
A
#
# COMPACT_ATOMS: atom_id res chain seq x y z
N MET A 1 -22.79 39.73 60.97
CA MET A 1 -22.39 39.73 59.54
C MET A 1 -22.56 38.31 59.01
N ALA A 2 -23.77 37.99 58.54
CA ALA A 2 -24.14 36.68 58.02
C ALA A 2 -25.02 36.94 56.79
N GLY A 3 -24.60 36.49 55.60
CA GLY A 3 -25.40 36.71 54.39
C GLY A 3 -24.73 36.47 53.04
N SER A 4 -23.39 36.42 52.95
CA SER A 4 -22.70 36.29 51.66
C SER A 4 -22.52 34.84 51.15
N ASN A 5 -22.69 33.82 52.00
CA ASN A 5 -22.32 32.44 51.65
C ASN A 5 -23.32 31.71 50.71
N GLY A 6 -24.48 32.31 50.42
CA GLY A 6 -25.55 31.65 49.64
C GLY A 6 -25.29 31.57 48.14
N CYS A 7 -24.81 32.65 47.52
CA CYS A 7 -24.63 32.73 46.06
C CYS A 7 -23.42 31.92 45.58
N LEU A 8 -22.29 31.99 46.31
CA LEU A 8 -21.08 31.24 45.99
C LEU A 8 -21.32 29.73 45.99
N ASN A 9 -22.11 29.24 46.97
CA ASN A 9 -22.40 27.82 47.08
C ASN A 9 -23.27 27.28 45.93
N LYS A 10 -24.24 28.08 45.47
CA LYS A 10 -25.06 27.73 44.30
C LYS A 10 -24.21 27.70 43.02
N GLY A 11 -23.32 28.68 42.84
CA GLY A 11 -22.42 28.73 41.69
C GLY A 11 -21.51 27.51 41.59
N MET A 12 -20.88 27.10 42.69
CA MET A 12 -20.01 25.92 42.69
C MET A 12 -20.76 24.60 42.45
N LYS A 13 -22.01 24.49 42.90
CA LYS A 13 -22.85 23.31 42.59
C LYS A 13 -23.16 23.21 41.10
N VAL A 14 -23.52 24.32 40.47
CA VAL A 14 -23.77 24.37 39.01
C VAL A 14 -22.50 24.00 38.25
N LEU A 15 -21.34 24.54 38.67
CA LEU A 15 -20.05 24.19 38.07
C LEU A 15 -19.72 22.70 38.22
N ALA A 16 -19.92 22.12 39.41
CA ALA A 16 -19.67 20.71 39.66
C ALA A 16 -20.57 19.80 38.80
N ILE A 17 -21.86 20.16 38.64
CA ILE A 17 -22.79 19.43 37.76
C ILE A 17 -22.33 19.53 36.30
N ALA A 18 -21.91 20.72 35.83
CA ALA A 18 -21.40 20.89 34.48
C ALA A 18 -20.13 20.05 34.23
N VAL A 19 -19.17 20.06 35.16
CA VAL A 19 -17.94 19.25 35.09
C VAL A 19 -18.27 17.75 35.10
N ALA A 20 -19.22 17.31 35.93
CA ALA A 20 -19.65 15.92 35.98
C ALA A 20 -20.28 15.46 34.66
N LEU A 21 -21.13 16.30 34.04
CA LEU A 21 -21.70 16.01 32.72
C LEU A 21 -20.61 15.87 31.66
N ILE A 22 -19.65 16.81 31.62
CA ILE A 22 -18.51 16.73 30.69
C ILE A 22 -17.71 15.44 30.92
N PHE A 23 -17.43 15.09 32.18
CA PHE A 23 -16.72 13.86 32.53
C PHE A 23 -17.44 12.60 32.01
N ILE A 24 -18.76 12.52 32.18
CA ILE A 24 -19.58 11.38 31.71
C ILE A 24 -19.46 11.20 30.19
N PHE A 25 -19.39 12.28 29.41
CA PHE A 25 -19.22 12.19 27.96
C PHE A 25 -17.78 11.96 27.52
N VAL A 26 -16.81 12.61 28.16
CA VAL A 26 -15.39 12.54 27.78
C VAL A 26 -14.80 11.17 28.09
N LEU A 27 -15.20 10.53 29.19
CA LEU A 27 -14.66 9.23 29.59
C LEU A 27 -14.84 8.13 28.53
N PRO A 28 -16.05 7.81 28.02
CA PRO A 28 -16.21 6.76 27.02
C PRO A 28 -15.51 7.09 25.70
N VAL A 29 -15.51 8.37 25.29
CA VAL A 29 -14.83 8.81 24.05
C VAL A 29 -13.33 8.62 24.15
N THR A 30 -12.72 8.98 25.28
CA THR A 30 -11.27 8.82 25.49
C THR A 30 -10.86 7.35 25.66
N LEU A 31 -11.70 6.51 26.28
CA LEU A 31 -11.46 5.07 26.35
C LEU A 31 -11.54 4.43 24.96
N LEU A 32 -12.59 4.72 24.19
CA LEU A 32 -12.74 4.25 22.82
C LEU A 32 -11.59 4.74 21.93
N GLY A 33 -11.21 6.02 22.06
CA GLY A 33 -10.07 6.60 21.35
C GLY A 33 -8.76 5.89 21.68
N ARG A 34 -8.52 5.53 22.94
CA ARG A 34 -7.33 4.79 23.34
C ARG A 34 -7.28 3.38 22.76
N ASP A 35 -8.41 2.67 22.76
CA ASP A 35 -8.46 1.31 22.20
C ASP A 35 -8.32 1.33 20.67
N LEU A 36 -8.96 2.28 20.00
CA LEU A 36 -8.74 2.54 18.57
C LEU A 36 -7.29 2.89 18.27
N ALA A 37 -6.65 3.73 19.09
CA ALA A 37 -5.25 4.10 18.89
C ALA A 37 -4.30 2.90 18.94
N LYS A 38 -4.53 1.95 19.84
CA LYS A 38 -3.71 0.73 19.92
C LYS A 38 -3.79 -0.12 18.65
N VAL A 39 -4.92 -0.10 17.96
CA VAL A 39 -5.14 -0.87 16.72
C VAL A 39 -4.64 -0.10 15.51
N ILE A 40 -5.05 1.17 15.36
CA ILE A 40 -4.73 2.00 14.19
C ILE A 40 -3.27 2.41 14.17
N PHE A 41 -2.64 2.66 15.31
CA PHE A 41 -1.22 3.05 15.36
C PHE A 41 -0.27 1.87 15.62
N SER A 42 -0.74 0.63 15.43
CA SER A 42 0.08 -0.57 15.52
C SER A 42 0.42 -1.08 14.12
N PRO A 43 1.71 -1.16 13.74
CA PRO A 43 2.10 -1.64 12.41
C PRO A 43 1.62 -3.08 12.17
N VAL A 44 1.65 -3.92 13.21
CA VAL A 44 1.22 -5.33 13.15
C VAL A 44 -0.29 -5.45 12.93
N SER A 45 -1.07 -4.55 13.54
CA SER A 45 -2.53 -4.57 13.41
C SER A 45 -2.97 -4.05 12.06
N ILE A 46 -2.37 -2.96 11.57
CA ILE A 46 -2.64 -2.44 10.23
C ILE A 46 -2.25 -3.44 9.15
N SER A 47 -1.07 -4.07 9.23
CA SER A 47 -0.66 -5.05 8.23
C SER A 47 -1.62 -6.24 8.18
N GLY A 48 -2.09 -6.74 9.32
CA GLY A 48 -3.10 -7.80 9.36
C GLY A 48 -4.45 -7.40 8.73
N ILE A 49 -4.91 -6.18 9.00
CA ILE A 49 -6.16 -5.66 8.42
C ILE A 49 -6.02 -5.45 6.91
N LEU A 50 -4.91 -4.85 6.47
CA LEU A 50 -4.64 -4.62 5.05
C LEU A 50 -4.43 -5.94 4.31
N ARG A 51 -3.71 -6.91 4.87
CA ARG A 51 -3.54 -8.25 4.29
C ARG A 51 -4.89 -8.93 4.06
N SER A 52 -5.70 -9.04 5.12
CA SER A 52 -7.03 -9.67 5.01
C SER A 52 -7.97 -8.93 4.07
N ARG A 53 -7.91 -7.59 4.00
CA ARG A 53 -8.82 -6.83 3.13
C ARG A 53 -8.33 -6.71 1.70
N LEU A 54 -7.04 -6.50 1.44
CA LEU A 54 -6.50 -6.23 0.10
C LEU A 54 -6.22 -7.52 -0.68
N LEU A 55 -5.72 -8.57 -0.02
CA LEU A 55 -5.37 -9.81 -0.69
C LEU A 55 -6.56 -10.73 -0.85
N GLU A 56 -7.34 -10.95 0.21
CA GLU A 56 -8.48 -11.87 0.15
C GLU A 56 -9.60 -11.34 -0.74
N SER A 57 -9.74 -10.02 -0.86
CA SER A 57 -10.72 -9.42 -1.78
C SER A 57 -10.30 -9.49 -3.25
N GLY A 58 -9.07 -9.91 -3.54
CA GLY A 58 -8.50 -9.84 -4.88
C GLY A 58 -8.32 -8.41 -5.40
N PHE A 59 -8.42 -7.38 -4.55
CA PHE A 59 -8.30 -5.98 -4.96
C PHE A 59 -6.95 -5.69 -5.63
N VAL A 60 -5.85 -6.19 -5.05
CA VAL A 60 -4.51 -6.04 -5.65
C VAL A 60 -4.46 -6.71 -7.02
N LYS A 61 -5.00 -7.93 -7.14
CA LYS A 61 -5.06 -8.65 -8.42
C LYS A 61 -5.87 -7.89 -9.46
N ASN A 62 -7.01 -7.32 -9.08
CA ASN A 62 -7.89 -6.59 -9.99
C ASN A 62 -7.24 -5.29 -10.48
N ILE A 63 -6.63 -4.52 -9.57
CA ILE A 63 -5.90 -3.29 -9.96
C ILE A 63 -4.67 -3.62 -10.77
N ALA A 64 -3.93 -4.67 -10.40
CA ALA A 64 -2.79 -5.16 -11.17
C ALA A 64 -3.23 -5.52 -12.60
N ALA A 65 -4.29 -6.31 -12.75
CA ALA A 65 -4.82 -6.70 -14.05
C ALA A 65 -5.28 -5.49 -14.88
N GLU A 66 -6.00 -4.55 -14.25
CA GLU A 66 -6.49 -3.34 -14.92
C GLU A 66 -5.35 -2.38 -15.31
N SER A 67 -4.36 -2.22 -14.43
CA SER A 67 -3.19 -1.37 -14.66
C SER A 67 -2.23 -1.97 -15.69
N PHE A 68 -2.02 -3.29 -15.64
CA PHE A 68 -1.19 -4.03 -16.60
C PHE A 68 -1.77 -3.96 -18.01
N LEU A 69 -3.10 -4.01 -18.12
CA LEU A 69 -3.80 -3.86 -19.40
C LEU A 69 -4.11 -2.39 -19.76
N SER A 70 -3.64 -1.42 -18.98
CA SER A 70 -3.88 -0.02 -19.25
C SER A 70 -3.00 0.47 -20.39
N GLU A 71 -3.53 1.40 -21.20
CA GLU A 71 -2.78 2.02 -22.30
C GLU A 71 -1.50 2.70 -21.80
N ARG A 72 -1.48 3.16 -20.54
CA ARG A 72 -0.32 3.79 -19.93
C ARG A 72 0.86 2.82 -19.77
N TRP A 73 0.60 1.55 -19.46
CA TRP A 73 1.65 0.54 -19.33
C TRP A 73 2.25 0.21 -20.70
N PHE A 74 1.40 -0.04 -21.70
CA PHE A 74 1.83 -0.30 -23.07
C PHE A 74 2.60 0.88 -23.68
N ASN A 75 2.18 2.12 -23.44
CA ASN A 75 2.87 3.31 -23.92
C ASN A 75 4.23 3.54 -23.23
N ALA A 76 4.42 3.04 -22.01
CA ALA A 76 5.68 3.15 -21.28
C ALA A 76 6.71 2.10 -21.71
N MET A 77 6.26 0.97 -22.27
CA MET A 77 7.11 -0.11 -22.76
C MET A 77 7.20 -0.13 -24.29
N ASP A 78 7.28 1.04 -24.93
CA ASP A 78 7.58 1.13 -26.36
C ASP A 78 9.02 0.62 -26.63
N ILE A 79 9.15 -0.70 -26.71
CA ILE A 79 10.37 -1.43 -27.04
C ILE A 79 10.44 -1.45 -28.57
N GLY A 80 11.07 -0.42 -29.15
CA GLY A 80 11.43 -0.43 -30.56
C GLY A 80 10.33 -0.07 -31.58
N GLY A 81 9.28 0.64 -31.18
CA GLY A 81 8.25 1.14 -32.10
C GLY A 81 7.14 0.13 -32.43
N GLY A 82 7.05 -0.97 -31.67
CA GLY A 82 6.00 -1.97 -31.79
C GLY A 82 4.92 -1.78 -30.72
N GLU A 83 3.65 -1.78 -31.12
CA GLU A 83 2.54 -1.85 -30.17
C GLU A 83 2.57 -3.24 -29.49
N LEU A 84 2.82 -3.30 -28.18
CA LEU A 84 2.76 -4.55 -27.40
C LEU A 84 1.32 -5.00 -27.10
N LYS A 85 0.36 -4.07 -27.17
CA LYS A 85 -1.06 -4.30 -26.85
C LYS A 85 -1.70 -5.46 -27.65
N PRO A 86 -1.47 -5.60 -28.98
CA PRO A 86 -1.97 -6.72 -29.77
C PRO A 86 -1.42 -8.08 -29.32
N MET A 87 -0.22 -8.15 -28.74
CA MET A 87 0.38 -9.43 -28.32
C MET A 87 -0.37 -10.06 -27.14
N PHE A 88 -0.90 -9.23 -26.24
CA PHE A 88 -1.63 -9.68 -25.05
C PHE A 88 -3.13 -9.92 -25.30
N GLN A 89 -3.64 -9.58 -26.49
CA GLN A 89 -5.08 -9.66 -26.79
C GLN A 89 -5.58 -11.11 -26.87
N TYR A 90 -4.70 -12.04 -27.22
CA TYR A 90 -5.03 -13.45 -27.41
C TYR A 90 -4.98 -14.27 -26.11
N LEU A 91 -4.41 -13.72 -25.03
CA LEU A 91 -4.38 -14.40 -23.74
C LEU A 91 -5.78 -14.62 -23.20
N SER A 92 -6.07 -15.87 -22.84
CA SER A 92 -7.24 -16.24 -22.06
C SER A 92 -7.18 -15.65 -20.65
N PRO A 93 -8.32 -15.56 -19.94
CA PRO A 93 -8.31 -15.07 -18.56
C PRO A 93 -7.40 -15.87 -17.62
N ALA A 94 -7.26 -17.18 -17.85
CA ALA A 94 -6.41 -18.05 -17.03
C ALA A 94 -4.92 -17.77 -17.27
N GLU A 95 -4.50 -17.65 -18.53
CA GLU A 95 -3.11 -17.31 -18.89
C GLU A 95 -2.73 -15.91 -18.40
N ARG A 96 -3.67 -14.95 -18.42
CA ARG A 96 -3.44 -13.63 -17.81
C ARG A 96 -3.21 -13.73 -16.32
N GLU A 97 -3.97 -14.55 -15.60
CA GLU A 97 -3.76 -14.74 -14.17
C GLU A 97 -2.43 -15.45 -13.88
N GLU A 98 -2.05 -16.43 -14.71
CA GLU A 98 -0.76 -17.11 -14.62
C GLU A 98 0.40 -16.12 -14.82
N ILE A 99 0.37 -15.34 -15.90
CA ILE A 99 1.38 -14.30 -16.18
C ILE A 99 1.41 -13.28 -15.03
N LEU A 100 0.27 -12.80 -14.53
CA LEU A 100 0.24 -11.85 -13.42
C LEU A 100 0.82 -12.45 -12.13
N THR A 101 0.60 -13.74 -11.89
CA THR A 101 1.15 -14.44 -10.72
C THR A 101 2.66 -14.62 -10.84
N ASP A 102 3.16 -14.91 -12.04
CA ASP A 102 4.59 -14.97 -12.32
C ASP A 102 5.24 -13.56 -12.25
N LEU A 103 4.53 -12.53 -12.70
CA LEU A 103 5.00 -11.15 -12.69
C LEU A 103 4.96 -10.50 -11.30
N MET A 104 4.02 -10.89 -10.45
CA MET A 104 3.88 -10.37 -9.09
C MET A 104 3.46 -11.50 -8.15
N PRO A 105 4.44 -12.33 -7.72
CA PRO A 105 4.16 -13.44 -6.83
C PRO A 105 3.50 -12.94 -5.53
N PRO A 106 2.48 -13.63 -5.01
CA PRO A 106 1.74 -13.16 -3.83
C PRO A 106 2.64 -12.97 -2.61
N GLU A 107 3.63 -13.83 -2.42
CA GLU A 107 4.62 -13.70 -1.35
C GLU A 107 5.47 -12.43 -1.46
N TRP A 108 5.77 -11.99 -2.69
CA TRP A 108 6.50 -10.75 -2.91
C TRP A 108 5.61 -9.55 -2.60
N VAL A 109 4.35 -9.54 -3.08
CA VAL A 109 3.37 -8.49 -2.79
C VAL A 109 3.20 -8.33 -1.27
N ASP A 110 3.09 -9.44 -0.55
CA ASP A 110 2.97 -9.47 0.90
C ASP A 110 4.19 -8.86 1.59
N ALA A 111 5.39 -9.24 1.15
CA ALA A 111 6.63 -8.69 1.68
C ALA A 111 6.75 -7.18 1.42
N GLN A 112 6.33 -6.71 0.25
CA GLN A 112 6.35 -5.28 -0.08
C GLN A 112 5.33 -4.50 0.77
N LEU A 113 4.13 -5.04 0.97
CA LEU A 113 3.12 -4.41 1.81
C LEU A 113 3.62 -4.26 3.25
N ASP A 114 4.17 -5.32 3.82
CA ASP A 114 4.75 -5.31 5.17
C ASP A 114 5.91 -4.29 5.25
N ASN A 115 6.78 -4.26 4.25
CA ASN A 115 7.91 -3.31 4.18
C ASN A 115 7.43 -1.85 4.09
N VAL A 116 6.42 -1.55 3.27
CA VAL A 116 5.86 -0.21 3.11
C VAL A 116 5.22 0.27 4.41
N ILE A 117 4.40 -0.56 5.05
CA ILE A 117 3.75 -0.22 6.34
C ILE A 117 4.80 -0.01 7.41
N HIS A 118 5.78 -0.92 7.52
CA HIS A 118 6.85 -0.81 8.50
C HIS A 118 7.69 0.46 8.29
N SER A 119 8.06 0.76 7.04
CA SER A 119 8.82 1.96 6.69
C SER A 119 8.03 3.24 6.97
N PHE A 120 6.72 3.24 6.70
CA PHE A 120 5.83 4.35 7.04
C PHE A 120 5.81 4.63 8.54
N PHE A 121 5.55 3.62 9.38
CA PHE A 121 5.54 3.78 10.84
C PHE A 121 6.92 4.16 11.39
N THR A 122 7.98 3.59 10.84
CA THR A 122 9.36 3.95 11.19
C THR A 122 9.64 5.42 10.87
N TRP A 123 9.18 5.91 9.71
CA TRP A 123 9.31 7.32 9.36
C TRP A 123 8.52 8.22 10.32
N ILE A 124 7.26 7.88 10.61
CA ILE A 124 6.43 8.62 11.57
C ILE A 124 7.12 8.71 12.93
N ASP A 125 7.76 7.65 13.40
CA ASP A 125 8.41 7.63 14.73
C ASP A 125 9.84 8.19 14.74
N SER A 126 10.41 8.50 13.56
CA SER A 126 11.76 9.05 13.43
C SER A 126 11.80 10.59 13.41
N GLU A 127 13.00 11.17 13.50
CA GLU A 127 13.24 12.60 13.29
C GLU A 127 13.37 12.98 11.80
N GLN A 128 13.23 12.03 10.87
CA GLN A 128 13.41 12.30 9.44
C GLN A 128 12.25 13.12 8.89
N VAL A 129 12.57 14.15 8.09
CA VAL A 129 11.57 15.01 7.43
C VAL A 129 10.83 14.21 6.35
N GLU A 130 11.57 13.48 5.51
CA GLU A 130 11.01 12.77 4.35
C GLU A 130 10.94 11.25 4.57
N PRO A 131 9.86 10.59 4.10
CA PRO A 131 9.72 9.15 4.17
C PRO A 131 10.64 8.45 3.16
N ARG A 132 11.53 7.60 3.66
CA ARG A 132 12.36 6.72 2.81
C ARG A 132 11.66 5.39 2.58
N ILE A 133 10.56 5.42 1.85
CA ILE A 133 9.78 4.22 1.51
C ILE A 133 10.11 3.82 0.07
N ALA A 134 10.56 2.57 -0.11
CA ALA A 134 10.90 2.04 -1.42
C ALA A 134 10.39 0.61 -1.60
N ILE A 135 9.99 0.28 -2.83
CA ILE A 135 9.67 -1.08 -3.25
C ILE A 135 10.97 -1.77 -3.65
N ASP A 136 11.21 -2.97 -3.13
CA ASP A 136 12.34 -3.81 -3.48
C ASP A 136 12.00 -4.72 -4.66
N LEU A 137 12.68 -4.49 -5.79
CA LEU A 137 12.51 -5.25 -7.02
C LEU A 137 13.49 -6.40 -7.14
N VAL A 138 14.49 -6.51 -6.26
CA VAL A 138 15.53 -7.56 -6.36
C VAL A 138 14.92 -8.96 -6.42
N PRO A 139 14.00 -9.36 -5.52
CA PRO A 139 13.43 -10.72 -5.56
C PRO A 139 12.68 -10.98 -6.87
N LEU A 140 12.02 -9.95 -7.40
CA LEU A 140 11.26 -10.05 -8.64
C LEU A 140 12.18 -10.18 -9.86
N LYS A 141 13.22 -9.34 -9.95
CA LYS A 141 14.26 -9.41 -10.97
C LYS A 141 14.93 -10.78 -10.99
N GLU A 142 15.30 -11.30 -9.82
CA GLU A 142 15.87 -12.64 -9.71
C GLU A 142 14.91 -13.74 -10.15
N GLY A 143 13.63 -13.64 -9.78
CA GLY A 143 12.59 -14.59 -10.20
C GLY A 143 12.45 -14.66 -11.71
N PHE A 144 12.42 -13.52 -12.38
CA PHE A 144 12.39 -13.45 -13.84
C PHE A 144 13.62 -14.06 -14.48
N LEU A 145 14.82 -13.68 -14.02
CA LEU A 145 16.08 -14.13 -14.59
C LEU A 145 16.35 -15.62 -14.33
N LYS A 146 15.71 -16.24 -13.33
CA LYS A 146 15.78 -17.69 -13.04
C LYS A 146 14.77 -18.52 -13.84
N GLY A 147 14.14 -17.95 -14.87
CA GLY A 147 13.24 -18.66 -15.79
C GLY A 147 11.78 -18.23 -15.72
N GLY A 148 11.40 -17.29 -14.85
CA GLY A 148 10.06 -16.67 -14.90
C GLY A 148 9.81 -15.95 -16.21
N LEU A 149 10.85 -15.33 -16.78
CA LEU A 149 10.75 -14.64 -18.06
C LEU A 149 10.48 -15.63 -19.21
N GLN A 150 11.21 -16.75 -19.25
CA GLN A 150 11.00 -17.79 -20.25
C GLN A 150 9.58 -18.33 -20.20
N ARG A 151 9.05 -18.67 -19.01
CA ARG A 151 7.66 -19.15 -18.88
C ARG A 151 6.65 -18.11 -19.35
N THR A 152 6.81 -16.85 -18.94
CA THR A 152 5.89 -15.77 -19.31
C THR A 152 5.82 -15.59 -20.83
N ILE A 153 6.98 -15.61 -21.50
CA ILE A 153 7.06 -15.45 -22.96
C ILE A 153 6.53 -16.70 -23.67
N ASP A 154 6.83 -17.89 -23.16
CA ASP A 154 6.34 -19.16 -23.70
C ASP A 154 4.80 -19.20 -23.68
N THR A 155 4.18 -18.86 -22.54
CA THR A 155 2.71 -18.72 -22.41
C THR A 155 2.15 -17.66 -23.36
N LEU A 156 2.87 -16.55 -23.55
CA LEU A 156 2.44 -15.50 -24.48
C LEU A 156 2.44 -15.99 -25.92
N ILE A 157 3.51 -16.64 -26.37
CA ILE A 157 3.63 -17.19 -27.73
C ILE A 157 2.59 -18.28 -27.98
N ASP A 158 2.36 -19.18 -27.01
CA ASP A 158 1.37 -20.26 -27.11
C ASP A 158 -0.07 -19.75 -27.21
N SER A 159 -0.33 -18.52 -26.71
CA SER A 159 -1.65 -17.91 -26.82
C SER A 159 -1.95 -17.37 -28.23
N TRP A 160 -0.92 -17.18 -29.07
CA TRP A 160 -1.08 -16.60 -30.40
C TRP A 160 -1.75 -17.59 -31.37
N PRO A 161 -2.49 -17.09 -32.38
CA PRO A 161 -3.04 -17.96 -33.42
C PRO A 161 -1.92 -18.56 -34.26
N SER A 162 -2.08 -19.80 -34.71
CA SER A 162 -1.08 -20.43 -35.59
C SER A 162 -0.86 -19.62 -36.88
N CYS A 163 0.40 -19.41 -37.25
CA CYS A 163 0.74 -18.68 -38.47
C CYS A 163 0.23 -19.39 -39.73
N THR A 164 -0.22 -18.60 -40.70
CA THR A 164 -0.53 -19.07 -42.06
C THR A 164 0.76 -19.34 -42.85
N THR A 165 0.66 -20.12 -43.92
CA THR A 165 1.82 -20.43 -44.78
C THR A 165 2.47 -19.18 -45.36
N ASP A 166 1.68 -18.16 -45.70
CA ASP A 166 2.17 -16.91 -46.29
C ASP A 166 2.95 -16.09 -45.25
N GLU A 167 2.46 -16.01 -44.00
CA GLU A 167 3.16 -15.34 -42.88
C GLU A 167 4.47 -16.04 -42.53
N ILE A 168 4.50 -17.38 -42.58
CA ILE A 168 5.73 -18.16 -42.37
C ILE A 168 6.78 -17.82 -43.44
N GLU A 169 6.39 -17.66 -44.70
CA GLU A 169 7.34 -17.29 -45.76
C GLU A 169 7.85 -15.86 -45.59
N ILE A 170 6.99 -14.92 -45.18
CA ILE A 170 7.39 -13.54 -44.87
C ILE A 170 8.42 -13.51 -43.73
N MET A 171 8.15 -14.21 -42.62
CA MET A 171 9.11 -14.33 -41.51
C MET A 171 10.45 -14.90 -41.99
N ARG A 172 10.42 -15.92 -42.85
CA ARG A 172 11.64 -16.54 -43.40
C ARG A 172 12.43 -15.57 -44.27
N GLU A 173 11.77 -14.85 -45.17
CA GLU A 173 12.40 -13.86 -46.03
C GLU A 173 13.02 -12.71 -45.22
N GLU A 174 12.31 -12.23 -44.20
CA GLU A 174 12.78 -11.12 -43.37
C GLU A 174 13.96 -11.53 -42.50
N LEU A 175 13.90 -12.71 -41.86
CA LEU A 175 15.03 -13.26 -41.10
C LEU A 175 16.29 -13.40 -41.96
N MET A 176 16.15 -13.81 -43.23
CA MET A 176 17.27 -13.90 -44.16
C MET A 176 17.82 -12.52 -44.58
N ARG A 177 16.99 -11.47 -44.53
CA ARG A 177 17.33 -10.12 -44.97
C ARG A 177 17.97 -9.28 -43.86
N THR A 178 17.35 -9.26 -42.68
CA THR A 178 17.74 -8.40 -41.55
C THR A 178 18.45 -9.17 -40.45
N GLY A 179 18.27 -10.49 -40.38
CA GLY A 179 18.69 -11.29 -39.23
C GLY A 179 17.77 -11.15 -38.01
N GLU A 180 16.65 -10.43 -38.16
CA GLU A 180 15.66 -10.18 -37.11
C GLU A 180 14.33 -10.83 -37.50
N ILE A 181 13.61 -11.38 -36.52
CA ILE A 181 12.28 -11.96 -36.76
C ILE A 181 11.25 -10.84 -36.57
N PRO A 182 10.47 -10.46 -37.60
CA PRO A 182 9.38 -9.54 -37.41
C PRO A 182 8.39 -10.16 -36.44
N ILE A 183 8.06 -9.46 -35.34
CA ILE A 183 7.07 -9.94 -34.38
C ILE A 183 5.68 -9.71 -34.99
N GLU A 184 5.32 -10.54 -35.96
CA GLU A 184 3.95 -10.71 -36.40
C GLU A 184 3.21 -11.52 -35.33
N VAL A 185 1.96 -11.15 -35.04
CA VAL A 185 1.20 -11.71 -33.91
C VAL A 185 0.61 -13.08 -34.27
N CYS A 186 1.48 -14.07 -34.50
CA CYS A 186 1.12 -15.46 -34.76
C CYS A 186 2.16 -16.43 -34.16
N GLU A 187 1.74 -17.64 -33.80
CA GLU A 187 2.59 -18.68 -33.22
C GLU A 187 3.51 -19.29 -34.30
N PRO A 188 4.85 -19.10 -34.21
CA PRO A 188 5.77 -19.62 -35.22
C PRO A 188 5.94 -21.14 -35.09
N PRO A 189 6.11 -21.89 -36.19
CA PRO A 189 6.50 -23.30 -36.11
C PRO A 189 7.99 -23.46 -35.74
N GLU A 190 8.37 -24.64 -35.26
CA GLU A 190 9.80 -24.98 -35.10
C GLU A 190 10.50 -25.02 -36.47
N PRO A 191 11.76 -24.53 -36.57
CA PRO A 191 12.66 -24.09 -35.50
C PRO A 191 12.60 -22.59 -35.17
N TYR A 192 11.62 -21.85 -35.70
CA TYR A 192 11.55 -20.39 -35.52
C TYR A 192 11.02 -20.02 -34.13
N ARG A 193 10.11 -20.83 -33.59
CA ARG A 193 9.56 -20.64 -32.24
C ARG A 193 10.64 -20.49 -31.17
N SER A 194 11.59 -21.43 -31.13
CA SER A 194 12.70 -21.43 -30.19
C SER A 194 13.60 -20.20 -30.36
N GLN A 195 13.84 -19.75 -31.59
CA GLN A 195 14.63 -18.53 -31.85
C GLN A 195 13.91 -17.26 -31.37
N VAL A 196 12.59 -17.14 -31.59
CA VAL A 196 11.78 -16.01 -31.09
C VAL A 196 11.79 -16.00 -29.56
N LEU A 197 11.61 -17.16 -28.93
CA LEU A 197 11.64 -17.29 -27.48
C LEU A 197 12.99 -16.85 -26.90
N ASP A 198 14.10 -17.38 -27.44
CA ASP A 198 15.45 -17.05 -26.97
C ASP A 198 15.75 -15.56 -27.15
N PHE A 199 15.41 -14.99 -28.31
CA PHE A 199 15.58 -13.57 -28.58
C PHE A 199 14.77 -12.69 -27.59
N ALA A 200 13.49 -13.01 -27.39
CA ALA A 200 12.64 -12.24 -26.48
C ALA A 200 13.10 -12.34 -25.03
N VAL A 201 13.56 -13.53 -24.59
CA VAL A 201 14.13 -13.74 -23.24
C VAL A 201 15.40 -12.93 -23.05
N ASP A 202 16.30 -12.91 -24.04
CA ASP A 202 17.56 -12.17 -23.95
C ASP A 202 17.32 -10.65 -23.91
N GLU A 203 16.44 -10.14 -24.78
CA GLU A 203 16.12 -8.71 -24.86
C GLU A 203 15.41 -8.21 -23.59
N LEU A 204 14.35 -8.89 -23.15
CA LEU A 204 13.67 -8.54 -21.90
C LEU A 204 14.58 -8.76 -20.69
N GLY A 205 15.44 -9.79 -20.71
CA GLY A 205 16.43 -10.04 -19.67
C GLY A 205 17.42 -8.90 -19.54
N PHE A 206 17.86 -8.31 -20.65
CA PHE A 206 18.69 -7.11 -20.66
C PHE A 206 17.97 -5.91 -20.06
N LEU A 207 16.72 -5.67 -20.46
CA LEU A 207 15.90 -4.57 -19.93
C LEU A 207 15.68 -4.69 -18.42
N ILE A 208 15.35 -5.90 -17.92
CA ILE A 208 15.13 -6.17 -16.49
C ILE A 208 16.41 -5.91 -15.69
N ARG A 209 17.58 -6.30 -16.20
CA ARG A 209 18.88 -6.03 -15.54
C ARG A 209 19.18 -4.54 -15.45
N GLY A 210 18.76 -3.77 -16.46
CA GLY A 210 18.94 -2.31 -16.49
C GLY A 210 18.04 -1.54 -15.51
N GLN A 211 16.96 -2.14 -15.00
CA GLN A 211 16.07 -1.48 -14.05
C GLN A 211 16.71 -1.33 -12.65
N PRO A 212 16.39 -0.26 -11.91
CA PRO A 212 16.89 -0.08 -10.56
C PRO A 212 16.39 -1.18 -9.62
N ASP A 213 17.21 -1.54 -8.63
CA ASP A 213 16.85 -2.55 -7.63
C ASP A 213 15.75 -2.08 -6.68
N LYS A 214 15.60 -0.76 -6.52
CA LYS A 214 14.60 -0.16 -5.63
C LYS A 214 13.92 1.02 -6.31
N ILE A 215 12.61 1.11 -6.15
CA ILE A 215 11.82 2.26 -6.61
C ILE A 215 11.34 3.05 -5.39
N PRO A 216 11.78 4.31 -5.20
CA PRO A 216 11.25 5.17 -4.16
C PRO A 216 9.78 5.52 -4.44
N LEU A 217 8.91 5.38 -3.44
CA LEU A 217 7.49 5.71 -3.57
C LEU A 217 7.18 7.20 -3.40
N ILE A 218 8.06 7.95 -2.76
CA ILE A 218 7.81 9.37 -2.48
C ILE A 218 7.99 10.23 -3.73
N ASP A 219 8.91 9.85 -4.61
CA ASP A 219 9.19 10.59 -5.85
C ASP A 219 8.02 10.56 -6.85
N SER A 220 7.09 9.61 -6.68
CA SER A 220 5.88 9.51 -7.50
C SER A 220 4.67 10.24 -6.89
N LEU A 221 4.78 10.72 -5.65
CA LEU A 221 3.76 11.52 -5.00
C LEU A 221 4.05 13.00 -5.27
N ASP A 222 3.11 13.69 -5.91
CA ASP A 222 3.15 15.14 -6.13
C ASP A 222 2.77 15.89 -4.85
N ALA A 223 3.50 15.62 -3.76
CA ALA A 223 3.29 16.21 -2.45
C ALA A 223 4.48 17.11 -2.10
N SER A 224 4.20 18.33 -1.66
CA SER A 224 5.26 19.23 -1.23
C SER A 224 5.87 18.75 0.10
N PRO A 225 7.17 19.01 0.36
CA PRO A 225 7.81 18.65 1.63
C PRO A 225 7.11 19.26 2.86
N ALA A 226 6.47 20.42 2.69
CA ALA A 226 5.70 21.07 3.74
C ALA A 226 4.42 20.29 4.10
N GLU A 227 3.66 19.81 3.11
CA GLU A 227 2.47 18.99 3.32
C GLU A 227 2.81 17.65 3.98
N VAL A 228 3.92 17.03 3.56
CA VAL A 228 4.41 15.77 4.14
C VAL A 228 4.77 15.94 5.62
N THR A 229 5.41 17.07 5.97
CA THR A 229 5.77 17.40 7.36
C THR A 229 4.53 17.71 8.19
N GLU A 230 3.60 18.51 7.65
CA GLU A 230 2.34 18.83 8.33
C GLU A 230 1.52 17.56 8.61
N PHE A 231 1.42 16.66 7.62
CA PHE A 231 0.75 15.38 7.79
C PHE A 231 1.38 14.55 8.92
N LYS A 232 2.71 14.49 8.97
CA LYS A 232 3.43 13.79 10.04
C LYS A 232 3.13 14.38 11.42
N GLU A 233 3.19 15.70 11.55
CA GLU A 233 2.88 16.39 12.82
C GLU A 233 1.43 16.16 13.26
N GLN A 234 0.48 16.27 12.33
CA GLN A 234 -0.94 15.99 12.60
C GLN A 234 -1.14 14.53 13.03
N PHE A 235 -0.47 13.58 12.38
CA PHE A 235 -0.56 12.17 12.72
C PHE A 235 0.03 11.87 14.10
N GLN A 236 1.21 12.41 14.41
CA GLN A 236 1.84 12.29 15.72
C GLN A 236 1.00 12.96 16.83
N PHE A 237 0.43 14.13 16.54
CA PHE A 237 -0.47 14.83 17.45
C PHE A 237 -1.73 14.00 17.72
N LEU A 238 -2.39 13.49 16.68
CA LEU A 238 -3.57 12.65 16.82
C LEU A 238 -3.28 11.39 17.63
N ARG A 239 -2.17 10.69 17.32
CA ARG A 239 -1.70 9.53 18.10
C ARG A 239 -1.49 9.91 19.57
N SER A 240 -0.86 11.05 19.83
CA SER A 240 -0.62 11.53 21.19
C SER A 240 -1.92 11.86 21.92
N VAL A 241 -2.85 12.57 21.30
CA VAL A 241 -4.16 12.90 21.88
C VAL A 241 -4.95 11.63 22.18
N MET A 242 -4.94 10.64 21.29
CA MET A 242 -5.68 9.39 21.53
C MET A 242 -5.02 8.49 22.58
N MET A 243 -3.68 8.44 22.65
CA MET A 243 -2.97 7.66 23.66
C MET A 243 -3.00 8.30 25.06
N TRP A 244 -2.84 9.62 25.13
CA TRP A 244 -2.77 10.39 26.37
C TRP A 244 -4.12 11.02 26.76
N GLY A 245 -5.15 10.87 25.95
CA GLY A 245 -6.47 11.48 26.16
C GLY A 245 -7.15 11.07 27.47
N TRP A 246 -6.80 9.91 28.03
CA TRP A 246 -7.31 9.45 29.33
C TRP A 246 -6.87 10.32 30.51
N PHE A 247 -5.83 11.14 30.38
CA PHE A 247 -5.48 12.12 31.40
C PHE A 247 -6.54 13.22 31.54
N LEU A 248 -7.29 13.53 30.47
CA LEU A 248 -8.36 14.52 30.51
C LEU A 248 -9.48 14.13 31.50
N PRO A 249 -10.14 12.96 31.40
CA PRO A 249 -11.12 12.56 32.40
C PRO A 249 -10.50 12.37 33.79
N ALA A 250 -9.26 11.91 33.91
CA ALA A 250 -8.57 11.84 35.21
C ALA A 250 -8.43 13.23 35.86
N SER A 251 -8.08 14.26 35.08
CA SER A 251 -7.98 15.64 35.56
C SER A 251 -9.34 16.22 35.96
N LEU A 252 -10.39 15.97 35.16
CA LEU A 252 -11.77 16.37 35.46
C LEU A 252 -12.27 15.71 36.75
N LEU A 253 -11.95 14.43 36.96
CA LEU A 253 -12.26 13.72 38.19
C LEU A 253 -11.58 14.38 39.40
N GLY A 254 -10.31 14.77 39.27
CA GLY A 254 -9.58 15.50 40.31
C GLY A 254 -10.24 16.84 40.66
N VAL A 255 -10.64 17.62 39.64
CA VAL A 255 -11.39 18.88 39.84
C VAL A 255 -12.73 18.62 40.53
N LEU A 256 -13.47 17.59 40.11
CA LEU A 256 -14.73 17.19 40.72
C LEU A 256 -14.52 16.83 42.20
N MET A 257 -13.48 16.05 42.52
CA MET A 257 -13.12 15.73 43.90
C MET A 257 -12.82 16.97 44.72
N ILE A 258 -12.06 17.95 44.20
CA ILE A 258 -11.78 19.20 44.91
C ILE A 258 -13.06 20.02 45.14
N LEU A 259 -13.98 20.05 44.17
CA LEU A 259 -15.24 20.81 44.29
C LEU A 259 -16.24 20.16 45.25
N VAL A 260 -16.30 18.82 45.29
CA VAL A 260 -17.24 18.06 46.12
C VAL A 260 -16.70 17.84 47.52
N ILE A 261 -15.43 17.46 47.65
CA ILE A 261 -14.76 17.18 48.93
C ILE A 261 -14.28 18.50 49.53
N ARG A 262 -15.24 19.24 50.09
CA ARG A 262 -14.97 20.53 50.74
C ARG A 262 -14.36 20.37 52.15
N SER A 263 -14.40 19.16 52.70
CA SER A 263 -13.92 18.81 54.03
C SER A 263 -13.27 17.42 53.99
N MET A 264 -11.97 17.34 54.27
CA MET A 264 -11.22 16.08 54.41
C MET A 264 -11.84 15.14 55.47
N ARG A 265 -12.67 15.65 56.40
CA ARG A 265 -13.37 14.84 57.41
C ARG A 265 -14.48 13.95 56.84
N ASP A 266 -14.96 14.23 55.63
CA ASP A 266 -16.02 13.43 54.98
C ASP A 266 -15.45 12.37 54.02
N ILE A 267 -14.12 12.34 53.83
CA ILE A 267 -13.44 11.27 53.08
C ILE A 267 -13.46 10.01 53.94
N GLY A 268 -14.53 9.21 53.80
CA GLY A 268 -14.72 7.97 54.55
C GLY A 268 -16.15 7.72 55.02
N GLN A 269 -17.07 8.69 54.90
CA GLN A 269 -18.49 8.52 55.28
C GLN A 269 -19.39 8.02 54.13
N TRP A 270 -18.79 7.61 53.02
CA TRP A 270 -19.51 7.19 51.81
C TRP A 270 -19.58 5.66 51.65
N TRP A 271 -19.21 4.92 52.70
CA TRP A 271 -19.39 3.48 52.84
C TRP A 271 -20.16 3.20 54.13
#